data_AF-A0A8X6PH79-F1
#
_entry.id   AF-A0A8X6PH79-F1
#
_cell.length_a   1.000
_cell.length_b   1.000
_cell.length_c   1.000
_cell.angle_alpha   90.00
_cell.angle_beta   90.00
_cell.angle_gamma   90.00
#
_symmetry.space_group_name_H-M   'P 1'
#
loop_
_entity.id
_entity.type
_entity.pdbx_description
1 polymer ?
#
loop_
_entity_poly.entity_id
_entity_poly.type
_entity_poly.pdbx_seq_one_letter_code
_entity_poly.pdbx_strand_id
1 'polypeptide(L)'
;MSLVLDCYIMEDRMDSSKDPRSSMRLWSYKIHYDYFRQTEYFDLVYEKPYARLSSYLVGIALGRYFYRTRVSKERINKTILFRGWMIASFLMYISFFALYKREESLIETALYNGSKDFLFSCSMAWILFVCLVGEG
;
A
#
# COMPACT_ATOMS: atom_id res chain seq x y z
N MET A 1 15.61 -7.43 -24.14
CA MET A 1 17.07 -7.20 -24.20
C MET A 1 17.42 -6.01 -25.09
N SER A 2 16.75 -5.81 -26.25
CA SER A 2 17.00 -4.64 -27.13
C SER A 2 16.66 -3.28 -26.52
N LEU A 3 15.59 -3.16 -25.72
CA LEU A 3 15.16 -1.88 -25.12
C LEU A 3 16.14 -1.28 -24.10
N VAL A 4 16.92 -2.12 -23.41
CA VAL A 4 17.92 -1.65 -22.42
C VAL A 4 19.17 -1.14 -23.14
N LEU A 5 19.51 -1.72 -24.29
CA LEU A 5 20.61 -1.25 -25.14
C LEU A 5 20.28 0.10 -25.80
N ASP A 6 19.04 0.29 -26.24
CA ASP A 6 18.54 1.58 -26.72
C ASP A 6 18.58 2.65 -25.61
N CYS A 7 18.36 2.26 -24.36
CA CYS A 7 18.45 3.14 -23.19
C CYS A 7 19.88 3.63 -22.94
N TYR A 8 20.89 2.74 -23.04
CA TYR A 8 22.30 3.11 -22.85
C TYR A 8 22.80 4.05 -23.97
N ILE A 9 22.39 3.81 -25.21
CA ILE A 9 22.73 4.65 -26.37
C ILE A 9 22.02 6.02 -26.33
N MET A 10 20.86 6.12 -25.69
CA MET A 10 20.13 7.38 -25.55
C MET A 10 20.61 8.25 -24.38
N GLU A 11 21.03 7.66 -23.26
CA GLU A 11 21.67 8.38 -22.15
C GLU A 11 22.94 9.11 -22.63
N ASP A 12 23.75 8.42 -23.45
CA ASP A 12 24.99 8.96 -24.03
C ASP A 12 24.74 10.11 -25.04
N ARG A 13 23.54 10.12 -25.66
CA ARG A 13 23.09 11.25 -26.49
C ARG A 13 22.51 12.43 -25.72
N MET A 14 22.22 12.30 -24.42
CA MET A 14 21.72 13.41 -23.59
C MET A 14 22.83 14.42 -23.26
N ASP A 15 24.07 13.97 -23.07
CA ASP A 15 25.18 14.84 -22.64
C ASP A 15 25.72 15.74 -23.78
N SER A 16 25.44 15.37 -25.03
CA SER A 16 25.97 16.07 -26.22
C SER A 16 25.06 17.18 -26.77
N SER A 17 23.77 17.22 -26.42
CA SER A 17 22.79 18.07 -27.10
C SER A 17 22.50 19.39 -26.33
N LYS A 18 23.14 20.48 -26.75
CA LYS A 18 22.89 21.88 -26.28
C LYS A 18 21.77 22.61 -27.04
N ASP A 19 20.89 21.90 -27.76
CA ASP A 19 19.82 22.51 -28.57
C ASP A 19 18.45 22.51 -27.84
N PRO A 20 17.82 23.67 -27.59
CA PRO A 20 16.54 23.75 -26.89
C PRO A 20 15.36 23.09 -27.64
N ARG A 21 15.45 22.90 -28.96
CA ARG A 21 14.38 22.23 -29.75
C ARG A 21 14.46 20.69 -29.71
N SER A 22 15.64 20.11 -29.51
CA SER A 22 15.78 18.67 -29.22
C SER A 22 15.28 18.36 -27.82
N SER A 23 15.50 19.26 -26.86
CA SER A 23 15.01 19.16 -25.48
C SER A 23 13.50 18.92 -25.42
N MET A 24 12.68 19.71 -26.14
CA MET A 24 11.22 19.57 -26.09
C MET A 24 10.71 18.21 -26.61
N ARG A 25 11.35 17.65 -27.65
CA ARG A 25 11.04 16.28 -28.12
C ARG A 25 11.48 15.23 -27.10
N LEU A 26 12.64 15.42 -26.47
CA LEU A 26 13.15 14.53 -25.42
C LEU A 26 12.25 14.52 -24.18
N TRP A 27 11.68 15.66 -23.78
CA TRP A 27 10.67 15.72 -22.71
C TRP A 27 9.42 14.91 -23.07
N SER A 28 8.95 14.97 -24.32
CA SER A 28 7.81 14.17 -24.77
C SER A 28 8.12 12.67 -24.71
N TYR A 29 9.31 12.24 -25.15
CA TYR A 29 9.73 10.85 -25.02
C TYR A 29 9.88 10.42 -23.56
N LYS A 30 10.43 11.28 -22.68
CA LYS A 30 10.58 10.99 -21.25
C LYS A 30 9.22 10.84 -20.57
N ILE A 31 8.26 11.71 -20.89
CA ILE A 31 6.88 11.63 -20.38
C ILE A 31 6.21 10.34 -20.86
N HIS A 32 6.34 10.00 -22.15
CA HIS A 32 5.78 8.75 -22.68
C HIS A 32 6.42 7.52 -22.05
N TYR A 33 7.74 7.55 -21.82
CA TYR A 33 8.47 6.47 -21.17
C TYR A 33 8.08 6.30 -19.70
N ASP A 34 8.02 7.39 -18.94
CA ASP A 34 7.57 7.36 -17.54
C ASP A 34 6.11 6.88 -17.44
N TYR A 35 5.26 7.27 -18.39
CA TYR A 35 3.88 6.80 -18.46
C TYR A 35 3.78 5.30 -18.80
N PHE A 36 4.57 4.83 -19.77
CA PHE A 36 4.62 3.41 -20.15
C PHE A 36 5.16 2.54 -19.01
N ARG A 37 6.20 3.02 -18.32
CA ARG A 37 6.77 2.35 -17.15
C ARG A 37 5.79 2.29 -15.98
N GLN A 38 5.02 3.35 -15.76
CA GLN A 38 3.96 3.34 -14.75
C GLN A 38 2.85 2.36 -15.11
N THR A 39 2.39 2.33 -16.35
CA THR A 39 1.33 1.39 -16.79
C THR A 39 1.77 -0.06 -16.70
N GLU A 40 2.99 -0.39 -17.11
CA GLU A 40 3.54 -1.75 -16.96
C GLU A 40 3.71 -2.13 -15.47
N TYR A 41 4.04 -1.18 -14.60
CA TYR A 41 4.05 -1.38 -13.14
C TYR A 41 2.63 -1.57 -12.58
N PHE A 42 1.63 -0.84 -13.08
CA PHE A 42 0.22 -1.05 -12.72
C PHE A 42 -0.25 -2.42 -13.21
N ASP A 43 0.13 -2.87 -14.39
CA ASP A 43 -0.24 -4.20 -14.86
C ASP A 43 0.45 -5.29 -14.01
N LEU A 44 1.75 -5.18 -13.72
CA LEU A 44 2.45 -6.19 -12.90
C LEU A 44 2.04 -6.24 -11.42
N VAL A 45 1.76 -5.08 -10.81
CA VAL A 45 1.52 -4.94 -9.36
C VAL A 45 0.04 -4.79 -9.02
N TYR A 46 -0.75 -4.18 -9.90
CA TYR A 46 -2.15 -3.83 -9.67
C TYR A 46 -3.13 -4.85 -10.29
N GLU A 47 -2.73 -5.58 -11.34
CA GLU A 47 -3.57 -6.62 -11.97
C GLU A 47 -3.79 -7.84 -11.06
N LYS A 48 -3.02 -7.99 -9.97
CA LYS A 48 -3.23 -9.05 -8.97
C LYS A 48 -4.18 -8.57 -7.86
N PRO A 49 -5.49 -8.87 -7.91
CA PRO A 49 -6.48 -8.41 -6.93
C PRO A 49 -6.23 -8.93 -5.51
N TYR A 50 -5.30 -9.88 -5.34
CA TYR A 50 -4.93 -10.48 -4.06
C TYR A 50 -4.41 -9.48 -3.04
N ALA A 51 -3.72 -8.40 -3.46
CA ALA A 51 -3.16 -7.41 -2.54
C ALA A 51 -4.24 -6.58 -1.81
N ARG A 52 -5.46 -6.50 -2.38
CA ARG A 52 -6.57 -5.73 -1.79
C ARG A 52 -7.67 -6.59 -1.19
N LEU A 53 -7.63 -7.90 -1.40
CA LEU A 53 -8.65 -8.81 -0.87
C LEU A 53 -8.76 -8.73 0.66
N SER A 54 -7.62 -8.51 1.34
CA SER A 54 -7.54 -8.41 2.80
C SER A 54 -8.42 -7.30 3.37
N SER A 55 -8.40 -6.09 2.80
CA SER A 55 -9.18 -4.95 3.29
C SER A 55 -10.69 -5.15 3.11
N TYR A 56 -11.10 -5.74 1.99
CA TYR A 56 -12.50 -6.09 1.75
C TYR A 56 -13.00 -7.16 2.72
N LEU A 57 -12.22 -8.23 2.94
CA LEU A 57 -12.59 -9.31 3.85
C LEU A 57 -12.75 -8.81 5.29
N VAL A 58 -11.83 -7.98 5.76
CA VAL A 58 -11.87 -7.41 7.12
C VAL A 58 -13.10 -6.50 7.28
N GLY A 59 -13.39 -5.65 6.30
CA GLY A 59 -14.58 -4.78 6.32
C GLY A 59 -15.90 -5.56 6.31
N ILE A 60 -16.01 -6.58 5.46
CA ILE A 60 -17.20 -7.45 5.40
C ILE A 60 -17.37 -8.23 6.72
N ALA A 61 -16.28 -8.78 7.27
CA ALA A 61 -16.30 -9.49 8.54
C ALA A 61 -16.76 -8.57 9.68
N LEU A 62 -16.24 -7.34 9.73
CA LEU A 62 -16.63 -6.33 10.71
C LEU A 62 -18.12 -5.95 10.56
N GLY A 63 -18.59 -5.71 9.33
CA GLY A 63 -20.00 -5.43 9.05
C GLY A 63 -20.92 -6.58 9.47
N ARG A 64 -20.49 -7.83 9.23
CA ARG A 64 -21.23 -9.03 9.66
C ARG A 64 -21.25 -9.18 11.17
N TYR A 65 -20.14 -8.85 11.84
CA TYR A 65 -20.06 -8.80 13.29
C TYR A 65 -21.07 -7.77 13.84
N PHE A 66 -21.12 -6.57 13.28
CA PHE A 66 -22.10 -5.55 13.65
C PHE A 66 -23.55 -5.94 13.36
N TYR A 67 -23.80 -6.67 12.29
CA TYR A 67 -25.15 -7.15 11.97
C TYR A 67 -25.63 -8.20 13.00
N ARG A 68 -24.74 -9.06 13.48
CA ARG A 68 -25.04 -10.11 14.46
C ARG A 68 -25.13 -9.57 15.88
N THR A 69 -24.17 -8.74 16.25
CA THR A 69 -24.16 -8.01 17.50
C THR A 69 -25.10 -6.82 17.32
N ARG A 70 -26.41 -7.05 17.47
CA ARG A 70 -27.41 -5.99 17.64
C ARG A 70 -26.78 -4.99 18.61
N VAL A 71 -26.31 -3.85 18.09
CA VAL A 71 -25.46 -2.90 18.83
C VAL A 71 -26.31 -2.31 19.94
N SER A 72 -26.45 -3.07 21.02
CA SER A 72 -26.86 -2.57 22.30
C SER A 72 -25.74 -1.65 22.72
N LYS A 73 -26.09 -0.46 23.22
CA LYS A 73 -25.16 0.47 23.89
C LYS A 73 -24.68 -0.12 25.21
N GLU A 74 -24.28 -1.39 25.23
CA GLU A 74 -23.57 -1.97 26.35
C GLU A 74 -22.26 -1.20 26.46
N ARG A 75 -22.09 -0.55 27.61
CA ARG A 75 -20.91 0.26 27.88
C ARG A 75 -19.68 -0.63 27.74
N ILE A 76 -18.87 -0.36 26.72
CA ILE A 76 -17.62 -1.08 26.55
C ILE A 76 -16.73 -0.75 27.74
N ASN A 77 -16.10 -1.79 28.29
CA ASN A 77 -15.14 -1.58 29.36
C ASN A 77 -13.97 -0.73 28.85
N LYS A 78 -13.65 0.36 29.56
CA LYS A 78 -12.53 1.26 29.24
C LYS A 78 -11.20 0.52 29.07
N THR A 79 -11.02 -0.60 29.77
CA THR A 79 -9.84 -1.47 29.59
C THR A 79 -9.75 -2.07 28.19
N ILE A 80 -10.88 -2.48 27.59
CA ILE A 80 -10.93 -3.04 26.23
C ILE A 80 -10.64 -1.92 25.22
N LEU A 81 -11.20 -0.73 25.44
CA LEU A 81 -10.93 0.43 24.61
C LEU A 81 -9.44 0.75 24.56
N PHE A 82 -8.79 0.88 25.73
CA PHE A 82 -7.35 1.17 25.83
C PHE A 82 -6.50 0.09 25.16
N ARG A 83 -6.81 -1.19 25.41
CA ARG A 83 -6.08 -2.31 24.80
C ARG A 83 -6.18 -2.28 23.27
N GLY A 84 -7.35 -2.01 22.72
CA GLY A 84 -7.49 -1.97 21.28
C GLY A 84 -6.83 -0.75 20.64
N TRP A 85 -6.79 0.41 21.31
CA TRP A 85 -5.99 1.56 20.84
C TRP A 85 -4.49 1.25 20.80
N MET A 86 -3.96 0.56 21.81
CA MET A 86 -2.56 0.11 21.84
C MET A 86 -2.29 -0.88 20.70
N ILE A 87 -3.17 -1.85 20.49
CA ILE A 87 -3.06 -2.83 19.41
C ILE A 87 -3.13 -2.13 18.04
N ALA A 88 -4.10 -1.25 17.80
CA ALA A 88 -4.24 -0.52 16.54
C ALA A 88 -2.99 0.31 16.22
N SER A 89 -2.48 1.05 17.20
CA SER A 89 -1.24 1.84 17.04
C SER A 89 -0.04 0.95 16.70
N PHE A 90 0.07 -0.21 17.35
CA PHE A 90 1.15 -1.15 17.09
C PHE A 90 1.05 -1.79 15.70
N LEU A 91 -0.15 -2.21 15.27
CA LEU A 91 -0.38 -2.75 13.93
C LEU A 91 -0.09 -1.71 12.84
N MET A 92 -0.50 -0.47 13.06
CA MET A 92 -0.18 0.65 12.17
C MET A 92 1.34 0.85 12.09
N TYR A 93 2.04 0.87 13.23
CA TYR A 93 3.50 1.02 13.26
C TYR A 93 4.22 -0.09 12.49
N ILE A 94 3.85 -1.36 12.70
CA ILE A 94 4.41 -2.50 11.96
C ILE A 94 4.20 -2.32 10.45
N SER A 95 3.01 -1.88 10.03
CA SER A 95 2.68 -1.69 8.62
C SER A 95 3.58 -0.69 7.90
N PHE A 96 4.16 0.27 8.63
CA PHE A 96 5.07 1.28 8.08
C PHE A 96 6.56 0.95 8.28
N PHE A 97 6.92 0.32 9.40
CA PHE A 97 8.32 0.19 9.84
C PHE A 97 8.91 -1.22 9.77
N ALA A 98 8.15 -2.26 9.42
CA ALA A 98 8.69 -3.63 9.51
C ALA A 98 9.85 -3.92 8.54
N LEU A 99 10.04 -3.11 7.49
CA LEU A 99 11.14 -3.27 6.52
C LEU A 99 12.35 -2.34 6.76
N TYR A 100 12.49 -1.78 7.97
CA TYR A 100 13.58 -0.85 8.24
C TYR A 100 14.92 -1.59 8.43
N LYS A 101 15.80 -1.47 7.42
CA LYS A 101 17.24 -1.85 7.42
C LYS A 101 17.56 -3.32 7.74
N ARG A 102 17.05 -4.27 6.95
CA ARG A 102 17.58 -5.64 6.94
C ARG A 102 18.00 -6.10 5.54
N GLU A 103 18.99 -6.99 5.49
CA GLU A 103 19.27 -7.82 4.31
C GLU A 103 18.18 -8.88 4.24
N GLU A 104 17.12 -8.59 3.48
CA GLU A 104 15.88 -9.37 3.52
C GLU A 104 15.99 -10.62 2.66
N SER A 105 15.58 -11.76 3.23
CA SER A 105 15.35 -12.96 2.44
C SER A 105 14.08 -12.81 1.58
N LEU A 106 14.03 -13.46 0.41
CA LEU A 106 12.86 -13.45 -0.49
C LEU A 106 11.53 -13.78 0.23
N ILE A 107 11.59 -14.59 1.27
CA ILE A 107 10.43 -15.03 2.06
C ILE A 107 9.92 -13.90 2.95
N GLU A 108 10.81 -13.15 3.60
CA GLU A 108 10.43 -12.03 4.48
C GLU A 108 9.78 -10.90 3.69
N THR A 109 10.33 -10.57 2.52
CA THR A 109 9.74 -9.55 1.63
C THR A 109 8.36 -9.97 1.13
N ALA A 110 8.18 -11.24 0.76
CA ALA A 110 6.88 -11.74 0.31
C ALA A 110 5.84 -11.73 1.44
N LEU A 111 6.22 -12.17 2.65
CA LEU A 111 5.35 -12.13 3.83
C LEU A 111 4.98 -10.69 4.20
N TYR A 112 5.93 -9.76 4.20
CA TYR A 112 5.67 -8.37 4.49
C TYR A 112 4.71 -7.73 3.48
N ASN A 113 4.95 -7.94 2.18
CA ASN A 113 4.08 -7.40 1.14
C ASN A 113 2.63 -7.88 1.26
N GLY A 114 2.42 -9.13 1.67
CA GLY A 114 1.06 -9.66 1.90
C GLY A 114 0.43 -9.20 3.22
N SER A 115 1.23 -9.08 4.28
CA SER A 115 0.71 -8.83 5.63
C SER A 115 0.53 -7.34 5.96
N LYS A 116 1.32 -6.43 5.39
CA LYS A 116 1.22 -4.98 5.66
C LYS A 116 -0.19 -4.43 5.42
N ASP A 117 -0.83 -4.84 4.33
CA ASP A 117 -2.16 -4.34 3.95
C ASP A 117 -3.25 -4.93 4.83
N PHE A 118 -3.05 -6.17 5.32
CA PHE A 118 -3.93 -6.81 6.28
C PHE A 118 -3.84 -6.16 7.67
N LEU A 119 -2.63 -5.91 8.17
CA LEU A 119 -2.41 -5.25 9.47
C LEU A 119 -3.00 -3.84 9.49
N PHE A 120 -2.80 -3.07 8.42
CA PHE A 120 -3.40 -1.76 8.24
C PHE A 120 -4.94 -1.82 8.27
N SER A 121 -5.52 -2.79 7.55
CA SER A 121 -6.98 -2.98 7.51
C SER A 121 -7.56 -3.35 8.88
N CYS A 122 -6.87 -4.19 9.65
CA CYS A 122 -7.25 -4.53 11.02
C CYS A 122 -7.21 -3.31 11.95
N SER A 123 -6.20 -2.45 11.82
CA SER A 123 -6.12 -1.19 12.57
C SER A 123 -7.31 -0.27 12.24
N MET A 124 -7.66 -0.14 10.95
CA MET A 124 -8.83 0.65 10.54
C MET A 124 -10.15 0.05 11.02
N ALA A 125 -10.28 -1.28 11.03
CA ALA A 125 -11.46 -1.96 11.54
C ALA A 125 -11.70 -1.66 13.03
N TRP A 126 -10.64 -1.55 13.83
CA TRP A 126 -10.75 -1.14 15.23
C TRP A 126 -11.24 0.31 15.37
N ILE A 127 -10.71 1.24 14.59
CA ILE A 127 -11.15 2.65 14.61
C ILE A 127 -12.64 2.74 14.25
N LEU A 128 -13.04 2.10 13.14
CA LEU A 128 -14.45 2.01 12.74
C LEU A 128 -15.31 1.41 13.84
N PHE A 129 -14.80 0.39 14.53
CA PHE A 129 -15.53 -0.24 15.62
C PHE A 129 -15.82 0.75 16.75
N VAL A 130 -14.80 1.48 17.19
CA VAL A 130 -14.91 2.49 18.25
C VAL A 130 -15.86 3.62 17.83
N CYS A 131 -15.74 4.11 16.59
CA CYS A 131 -16.62 5.16 16.05
C CYS A 131 -18.09 4.74 16.04
N LEU A 132 -18.38 3.48 15.68
CA LEU A 132 -19.75 2.96 15.60
C LEU A 132 -20.38 2.70 16.96
N VAL A 133 -19.56 2.34 17.96
CA VAL A 133 -20.02 2.14 19.34
C VAL A 133 -20.26 3.48 20.06
N GLY A 134 -19.63 4.57 19.61
CA GLY A 134 -19.84 5.92 20.15
C GLY A 134 -19.07 6.21 21.44
N GLU A 135 -18.06 5.40 21.76
CA GLU A 135 -17.14 5.54 22.90
C GLU A 135 -15.74 5.97 22.41
N GLY A 136 -15.71 6.86 21.41
CA GLY A 136 -14.50 7.39 20.78
C GLY A 136 -13.90 8.58 21.50
#